data_AF-A0A8T6UED6-F1
#
_entry.id   AF-A0A8T6UED6-F1
#
_cell.length_a   1.000
_cell.length_b   1.000
_cell.length_c   1.000
_cell.angle_alpha   90.00
_cell.angle_beta   90.00
_cell.angle_gamma   90.00
#
_symmetry.space_group_name_H-M   'P 1'
#
loop_
_entity.id
_entity.type
_entity.pdbx_description
1 polymer ?
#
loop_
_entity_poly.entity_id
_entity_poly.type
_entity_poly.pdbx_seq_one_letter_code
_entity_poly.pdbx_strand_id
1 'polypeptide(L)' 'MTGVHEWERGSLYAGPLPRGCVLCGQGSKMVLLVTGRCSSGCFYCPLSETKKGRDVTYANERPIDGVEEALEEARSIDA' A
#
# COMPACT_ATOMS: atom_id res chain seq x y z
N MET A 1 1.18 -29.09 16.80
CA MET A 1 0.31 -28.03 16.22
C MET A 1 0.11 -26.89 17.23
N THR A 2 1.18 -26.49 17.93
CA THR A 2 1.17 -25.41 18.92
C THR A 2 1.89 -24.23 18.31
N GLY A 3 1.19 -23.11 18.12
CA GLY A 3 1.80 -21.85 17.68
C GLY A 3 1.10 -21.13 16.54
N VAL A 4 -0.19 -21.40 16.31
CA VAL A 4 -1.03 -20.50 15.49
C VAL A 4 -1.78 -19.58 16.43
N HIS A 5 -1.63 -18.28 16.21
CA HIS A 5 -2.22 -17.21 17.01
C HIS A 5 -3.21 -16.41 16.15
N GLU A 6 -4.31 -16.00 16.75
CA GLU A 6 -5.24 -15.05 16.13
C GLU A 6 -4.69 -13.62 16.23
N TRP A 7 -4.95 -12.83 15.20
CA TRP A 7 -4.61 -11.42 15.09
C TRP A 7 -5.84 -10.62 14.64
N GLU A 8 -5.65 -9.32 14.45
CA GLU A 8 -6.66 -8.39 14.01
C GLU A 8 -7.45 -8.89 12.79
N ARG A 9 -8.74 -8.54 12.77
CA ARG A 9 -9.69 -8.85 11.69
C ARG A 9 -9.78 -10.35 11.37
N GLY A 10 -9.54 -11.22 12.36
CA GLY A 10 -9.64 -12.69 12.21
C GLY A 10 -8.48 -13.30 11.44
N SER A 11 -7.37 -12.57 11.28
CA SER A 11 -6.16 -13.09 10.65
C SER A 11 -5.47 -14.09 11.57
N LEU A 12 -4.75 -15.05 11.01
CA LEU A 12 -3.97 -16.03 11.77
C LEU A 12 -2.49 -15.93 11.40
N TYR A 13 -1.60 -16.08 12.37
CA TYR A 13 -0.15 -16.13 12.13
C TYR A 13 0.50 -17.21 12.97
N ALA A 14 1.66 -17.70 12.51
CA ALA A 14 2.47 -18.67 13.24
C ALA A 14 3.85 -18.09 13.53
N GLY A 15 4.36 -18.36 14.74
CA GLY A 15 5.60 -17.74 15.21
C GLY A 15 5.45 -16.24 15.49
N PRO A 16 6.54 -15.46 15.47
CA PRO A 16 6.49 -14.02 15.70
C PRO A 16 5.76 -13.28 14.57
N LEU A 17 4.92 -12.31 14.93
CA LEU A 17 4.26 -11.45 13.95
C LEU A 17 5.30 -10.59 13.20
N PRO A 18 5.35 -10.60 11.85
CA PRO A 18 6.29 -9.78 11.10
C PRO A 18 6.10 -8.29 11.38
N ARG A 19 7.19 -7.52 11.46
CA ARG A 19 7.12 -6.05 11.64
C ARG A 19 6.20 -5.37 10.63
N GLY A 20 6.20 -5.85 9.39
CA GLY A 20 5.28 -5.35 8.36
C GLY A 20 3.81 -5.54 8.72
N CYS A 21 3.42 -6.63 9.37
CA CYS A 21 2.04 -6.86 9.83
C CYS A 21 1.69 -5.95 11.00
N VAL A 22 2.62 -5.75 11.94
CA VAL A 22 2.46 -4.78 13.04
C VAL A 22 2.20 -3.38 12.49
N LEU A 23 3.05 -2.90 11.58
CA LEU A 23 2.90 -1.59 10.94
C LEU A 23 1.59 -1.49 10.15
N CYS A 24 1.14 -2.59 9.55
CA CYS A 24 -0.12 -2.64 8.82
C CYS A 24 -1.34 -2.44 9.73
N GLY A 25 -1.36 -3.14 10.87
CA GLY A 25 -2.46 -3.05 11.83
C GLY A 25 -2.59 -1.65 12.43
N GLN A 26 -1.45 -0.98 12.62
CA GLN A 26 -1.39 0.41 13.06
C GLN A 26 -1.87 1.42 11.99
N GLY A 27 -1.97 1.03 10.71
CA GLY A 27 -2.23 1.97 9.63
C GLY A 27 -1.01 2.83 9.26
N SER A 28 0.20 2.46 9.69
CA SER A 28 1.44 3.24 9.51
C SER A 28 2.12 3.07 8.14
N LYS A 29 1.36 2.67 7.11
CA LYS A 29 1.89 2.43 5.76
C LYS A 29 1.25 3.35 4.75
N MET A 30 2.10 3.85 3.84
CA MET A 30 1.68 4.52 2.63
C MET A 30 1.84 3.60 1.42
N VAL A 31 0.91 3.65 0.47
CA VAL A 31 1.07 3.03 -0.85
C VAL A 31 1.48 4.13 -1.84
N LEU A 32 2.64 3.99 -2.48
CA LEU A 32 3.12 4.93 -3.49
C LEU A 32 3.03 4.29 -4.88
N LEU A 33 2.19 4.83 -5.74
CA LEU A 33 2.21 4.55 -7.18
C LEU A 33 3.12 5.56 -7.86
N VAL A 34 4.24 5.10 -8.43
CA VAL A 34 5.20 5.96 -9.13
C VAL A 34 4.75 6.30 -10.56
N THR A 35 4.17 5.33 -11.28
CA THR A 35 3.59 5.55 -12.61
C THR A 35 2.63 4.42 -12.93
N GLY A 36 1.62 4.71 -13.74
CA GLY A 36 0.74 3.69 -14.32
C GLY A 36 1.17 3.22 -15.71
N ARG A 37 2.28 3.73 -16.25
CA ARG A 37 2.82 3.30 -17.54
C ARG A 37 3.33 1.86 -17.46
N CYS A 38 2.76 1.00 -18.29
CA CYS A 38 3.16 -0.39 -18.45
C CYS A 38 2.91 -0.81 -19.90
N SER A 39 3.85 -1.54 -20.51
CA SER A 39 3.72 -2.03 -21.89
C SER A 39 2.80 -3.25 -22.03
N SER A 40 2.29 -3.79 -20.92
CA SER A 40 1.43 -4.95 -20.89
C SER A 40 -0.05 -4.57 -20.84
N GLY A 41 -0.87 -5.24 -21.65
CA GLY A 41 -2.34 -5.09 -21.68
C GLY A 41 -3.07 -6.15 -20.86
N CYS A 42 -2.67 -6.39 -19.60
CA CYS A 42 -3.23 -7.47 -18.78
C CYS A 42 -4.74 -7.29 -18.56
N PHE A 43 -5.52 -8.35 -18.76
CA PHE A 43 -6.97 -8.35 -18.49
C PHE A 43 -7.29 -8.17 -17.00
N TYR A 44 -6.35 -8.53 -16.11
CA TYR A 44 -6.49 -8.45 -14.65
C TYR A 44 -5.73 -7.27 -14.04
N CYS A 45 -5.38 -6.25 -14.83
CA CYS A 45 -4.61 -5.12 -14.32
C CYS A 45 -5.25 -4.54 -13.04
N PRO A 46 -4.52 -4.48 -11.90
CA PRO A 46 -5.09 -4.02 -10.64
C PRO A 46 -5.22 -2.49 -10.58
N LEU A 47 -4.65 -1.76 -11.54
CA LEU A 47 -4.76 -0.32 -11.62
C LEU A 47 -6.13 0.09 -12.17
N SER A 48 -6.73 1.10 -11.56
CA SER A 48 -7.95 1.73 -12.07
C SER A 48 -7.72 2.37 -13.44
N GLU A 49 -8.80 2.62 -14.20
CA GLU A 49 -8.74 3.32 -15.50
C GLU A 49 -8.16 4.74 -15.41
N THR A 50 -8.20 5.36 -14.23
CA THR A 50 -7.57 6.66 -13.94
C THR A 50 -6.06 6.58 -13.74
N LYS A 51 -5.52 5.38 -13.47
CA LYS A 51 -4.09 5.13 -13.21
C LYS A 51 -3.45 4.36 -14.37
N LYS A 52 -4.11 3.31 -14.85
CA LYS A 52 -3.63 2.38 -15.90
C LYS A 52 -3.23 3.11 -17.18
N GLY A 53 -1.99 2.86 -17.64
CA GLY A 53 -1.45 3.41 -18.88
C GLY A 53 -1.15 4.91 -18.84
N ARG A 54 -1.34 5.57 -17.69
CA ARG A 54 -1.13 7.01 -17.53
C ARG A 54 0.14 7.28 -16.74
N ASP A 55 0.76 8.41 -17.04
CA ASP A 55 1.93 8.89 -16.30
C ASP A 55 1.46 9.76 -15.15
N VAL A 56 1.03 9.10 -14.08
CA VAL A 56 0.47 9.72 -12.89
C VAL A 56 1.07 9.08 -11.66
N THR A 57 1.35 9.91 -10.67
CA THR A 57 1.90 9.49 -9.37
C THR A 57 0.82 9.69 -8.31
N TYR A 58 0.69 8.71 -7.41
CA TYR A 58 -0.25 8.79 -6.29
C TYR A 58 0.43 8.36 -4.99
N ALA A 59 0.23 9.14 -3.93
CA ALA A 59 0.46 8.72 -2.56
C ALA A 59 -0.91 8.38 -1.95
N ASN A 60 -1.13 7.11 -1.60
CA ASN A 60 -2.45 6.56 -1.30
C ASN A 60 -3.46 6.87 -2.44
N GLU A 61 -4.55 7.55 -2.12
CA GLU A 61 -5.56 8.03 -3.07
C GLU A 61 -5.29 9.45 -3.60
N ARG A 62 -4.31 10.17 -3.04
CA ARG A 62 -3.97 11.55 -3.41
C ARG A 62 -3.05 11.58 -4.66
N PRO A 63 -3.44 12.24 -5.76
CA PRO A 63 -2.52 12.52 -6.86
C PRO A 63 -1.46 13.53 -6.41
N ILE A 64 -0.21 13.35 -6.85
CA ILE A 64 0.92 14.18 -6.46
C ILE A 64 1.79 14.53 -7.67
N ASP A 65 2.44 15.69 -7.64
CA ASP A 65 3.32 16.16 -8.72
C ASP A 65 4.81 16.04 -8.36
N GLY A 66 5.15 15.71 -7.10
CA GLY A 66 6.53 15.65 -6.62
C GLY A 66 6.75 14.80 -5.38
N VAL A 67 8.02 14.60 -5.03
CA VAL A 67 8.45 13.79 -3.87
C VAL A 67 8.04 14.48 -2.56
N GLU A 68 8.05 15.81 -2.53
CA GLU A 68 7.68 16.61 -1.37
C GLU A 68 6.25 16.30 -0.92
N GLU A 69 5.31 16.21 -1.85
CA GLU A 69 3.92 15.84 -1.56
C GLU A 69 3.79 14.38 -1.09
N ALA A 70 4.61 13.46 -1.60
CA ALA A 70 4.65 12.09 -1.09
C ALA A 70 5.13 12.06 0.38
N LEU A 71 6.11 12.89 0.72
CA LEU A 71 6.60 13.00 2.10
C LEU A 71 5.61 13.72 3.01
N GLU A 72 4.87 14.71 2.51
CA GLU A 72 3.75 15.33 3.23
C GLU A 72 2.67 14.30 3.56
N GLU A 73 2.26 13.50 2.57
CA GLU A 73 1.28 12.42 2.78
C GLU A 73 1.82 11.36 3.74
N ALA A 74 3.09 10.96 3.62
CA ALA A 74 3.68 10.01 4.56
C ALA A 74 3.71 10.55 6.00
N ARG A 75 3.91 11.87 6.18
CA ARG A 75 3.91 12.53 7.49
C ARG A 75 2.52 12.80 8.04
N SER A 76 1.47 12.81 7.21
CA SER A 76 0.08 12.99 7.64
C SER A 76 -0.52 11.71 8.23
N ILE A 77 0.12 10.56 8.01
CA ILE A 77 -0.25 9.28 8.61
C ILE A 77 0.01 9.34 10.12
N ASP A 78 -1.07 9.50 10.89
CA ASP A 78 -1.08 9.52 12.35
C ASP A 78 -1.25 8.09 12.90
N ALA A 79 -0.16 7.34 12.95
CA ALA A 79 -0.13 5.91 13.28
C ALA A 79 1.00 5.52 14.24
#